data_AF-A0A1Z5JVU6-F1
#
_entry.id   AF-A0A1Z5JVU6-F1
#
_cell.length_a   1.000
_cell.length_b   1.000
_cell.length_c   1.000
_cell.angle_alpha   90.00
_cell.angle_beta   90.00
_cell.angle_gamma   90.00
#
_symmetry.space_group_name_H-M   'P 1'
#
loop_
_entity.id
_entity.type
_entity.pdbx_description
1 polymer ?
#
loop_
_entity_poly.entity_id
_entity_poly.type
_entity_poly.pdbx_seq_one_letter_code
_entity_poly.pdbx_strand_id
1 'polypeptide(L)'
;MIRSWRMAVPARYPRQRTILQRRYHSSNDERVVVALSGGVDSSVALGLLQSQRRDSLSAIYMSNWNLYDDDSVQCTTEVDWNDAQAVARHFQCPILRVALEAEYWTCVFEPFLDGLSSQQMGNPDIACNTYIKFGALLEIVKKRYGPDTVLATGHYARLWSPNREAAPPFLQAVLDNDSTGLVHWVRESSLESNASILLAAADSSKDQSYFLSGCCGQALRDACFPLGDLYKSTHHSQDARTVRQLAMEWKIPVANKKDSTGICFVGKRRSFRDFLLQNHYLPQAHAPVDFIDVDTQHVVGTTAPNNAHPVLFTPGQGAKISGSPTKYFVVGILEPTPASHHHRVGVCAGTHHPALYADTLFLHNIHWITGCLPPHLGNGQSLRLKCRIRHLQPLQDCTLSYDDAGTFRLTFDLPLRGITSGQQAVLYDPSGLVCLGGGPIGTRGPSLFEMGLPMPQEVAPAGHNDRSVLSMSS
;
A
#
# COMPACT_ATOMS: atom_id res chain seq x y z
N MET A 1 55.97 9.38 -18.65
CA MET A 1 55.17 8.24 -19.17
C MET A 1 53.83 8.24 -18.48
N ILE A 2 52.82 8.87 -19.08
CA ILE A 2 51.42 8.84 -18.63
C ILE A 2 50.76 7.71 -19.40
N ARG A 3 50.41 6.60 -18.73
CA ARG A 3 49.64 5.51 -19.35
C ARG A 3 48.16 5.70 -19.04
N SER A 4 47.41 6.10 -20.07
CA SER A 4 45.96 6.17 -20.07
C SER A 4 45.35 4.78 -19.87
N TRP A 5 44.63 4.59 -18.77
CA TRP A 5 43.75 3.43 -18.60
C TRP A 5 42.41 3.72 -19.30
N ARG A 6 42.25 3.20 -20.52
CA ARG A 6 40.93 3.04 -21.14
C ARG A 6 40.29 1.81 -20.51
N MET A 7 39.39 1.99 -19.55
CA MET A 7 38.54 0.90 -19.06
C MET A 7 37.48 0.57 -20.11
N ALA A 8 37.37 -0.73 -20.43
CA ALA A 8 36.35 -1.25 -21.33
C ALA A 8 34.96 -1.06 -20.71
N VAL A 9 34.08 -0.36 -21.42
CA VAL A 9 32.66 -0.24 -21.12
C VAL A 9 32.02 -1.63 -21.28
N PRO A 10 31.26 -2.16 -20.29
CA PRO A 10 30.59 -3.45 -20.43
C PRO A 10 29.62 -3.47 -21.62
N ALA A 11 29.43 -4.66 -22.19
CA ALA A 11 28.66 -4.92 -23.40
C ALA A 11 27.28 -4.24 -23.39
N ARG A 12 26.91 -3.69 -24.56
CA ARG A 12 25.63 -3.00 -24.84
C ARG A 12 24.43 -3.82 -24.35
N TYR A 13 23.68 -3.30 -23.38
CA TYR A 13 22.38 -3.84 -22.99
C TYR A 13 21.37 -3.73 -24.15
N PRO A 14 20.52 -4.75 -24.39
CA PRO A 14 19.50 -4.70 -25.45
C PRO A 14 18.55 -3.53 -25.26
N ARG A 15 18.41 -2.71 -26.31
CA ARG A 15 17.58 -1.50 -26.37
C ARG A 15 16.09 -1.83 -26.31
N GLN A 16 15.49 -1.83 -25.12
CA GLN A 16 14.03 -1.58 -24.99
C GLN A 16 13.78 -0.07 -25.14
N ARG A 17 13.98 0.45 -26.37
CA ARG A 17 13.88 1.89 -26.66
C ARG A 17 12.45 2.43 -26.58
N THR A 18 11.42 1.59 -26.74
CA THR A 18 10.07 2.08 -27.03
C THR A 18 9.18 2.34 -25.81
N ILE A 19 9.42 1.68 -24.67
CA ILE A 19 8.57 1.81 -23.47
C ILE A 19 9.21 2.75 -22.43
N LEU A 20 10.52 2.67 -22.24
CA LEU A 20 11.21 3.39 -21.16
C LEU A 20 11.63 4.83 -21.53
N GLN A 21 11.73 5.18 -22.81
CA GLN A 21 12.20 6.51 -23.25
C GLN A 21 11.14 7.61 -23.16
N ARG A 22 9.85 7.27 -22.98
CA ARG A 22 8.77 8.25 -23.14
C ARG A 22 8.28 8.94 -21.87
N ARG A 23 8.66 8.48 -20.67
CA ARG A 23 8.02 8.93 -19.41
C ARG A 23 8.91 9.54 -18.34
N TYR A 24 10.21 9.32 -18.43
CA TYR A 24 11.12 9.74 -17.38
C TYR A 24 12.00 10.83 -17.94
N HIS A 25 11.66 12.07 -17.60
CA HIS A 25 12.43 13.30 -17.75
C HIS A 25 13.47 13.28 -18.88
N SER A 26 13.09 13.85 -20.02
CA SER A 26 13.89 13.85 -21.25
C SER A 26 15.18 14.69 -21.17
N SER A 27 15.43 15.40 -20.07
CA SER A 27 16.68 16.14 -19.89
C SER A 27 17.78 15.18 -19.42
N ASN A 28 18.89 15.16 -20.15
CA ASN A 28 20.10 14.45 -19.74
C ASN A 28 20.76 15.08 -18.50
N ASP A 29 20.26 16.26 -18.06
CA ASP A 29 20.79 17.09 -16.98
C ASP A 29 20.16 16.80 -15.61
N GLU A 30 19.00 16.13 -15.56
CA GLU A 30 18.31 15.86 -14.30
C GLU A 30 18.97 14.75 -13.49
N ARG A 31 19.33 15.10 -12.25
CA ARG A 31 19.88 14.16 -11.28
C ARG A 31 18.79 13.25 -10.73
N VAL A 32 19.06 11.95 -10.75
CA VAL A 32 18.17 10.93 -10.19
C VAL A 32 18.85 10.23 -9.03
N VAL A 33 18.15 10.15 -7.89
CA VAL A 33 18.58 9.38 -6.72
C VAL A 33 17.66 8.19 -6.55
N VAL A 34 18.21 6.98 -6.57
CA VAL A 34 17.45 5.73 -6.43
C VAL A 34 17.44 5.26 -4.99
N ALA A 35 16.26 5.15 -4.38
CA ALA A 35 16.08 4.52 -3.08
C ALA A 35 16.25 2.99 -3.21
N LEU A 36 17.39 2.49 -2.75
CA LEU A 36 17.70 1.06 -2.68
C LEU A 36 17.30 0.49 -1.33
N SER A 37 16.54 -0.60 -1.32
CA SER A 37 16.17 -1.33 -0.09
C SER A 37 16.96 -2.63 0.10
N GLY A 38 17.91 -2.95 -0.79
CA GLY A 38 18.53 -4.27 -0.84
C GLY A 38 17.62 -5.36 -1.43
N GLY A 39 16.45 -4.99 -1.98
CA GLY A 39 15.53 -5.87 -2.69
C GLY A 39 15.75 -5.91 -4.20
N VAL A 40 15.13 -6.89 -4.87
CA VAL A 40 15.22 -7.05 -6.33
C VAL A 40 14.62 -5.86 -7.09
N ASP A 41 13.48 -5.36 -6.62
CA ASP A 41 12.72 -4.32 -7.32
C ASP A 41 13.50 -3.01 -7.44
N SER A 42 14.00 -2.48 -6.32
CA SER A 42 14.84 -1.28 -6.33
C SER A 42 16.14 -1.48 -7.13
N SER A 43 16.67 -2.70 -7.16
CA SER A 43 17.89 -3.02 -7.91
C SER A 43 17.66 -2.99 -9.43
N VAL A 44 16.53 -3.54 -9.89
CA VAL A 44 16.15 -3.48 -11.30
C VAL A 44 15.77 -2.05 -11.69
N ALA A 45 15.10 -1.30 -10.80
CA ALA A 45 14.83 0.12 -11.02
C ALA A 45 16.12 0.92 -11.27
N LEU A 46 17.18 0.67 -10.47
CA LEU A 46 18.50 1.27 -10.69
C LEU A 46 19.09 0.88 -12.05
N GLY A 47 19.09 -0.41 -12.39
CA GLY A 47 19.62 -0.89 -13.67
C GLY A 47 18.87 -0.33 -14.88
N LEU A 48 17.54 -0.18 -14.80
CA LEU A 48 16.73 0.45 -15.84
C LEU A 48 17.15 1.91 -16.06
N LEU A 49 17.29 2.69 -14.99
CA LEU A 49 17.70 4.09 -15.07
C LEU A 49 19.13 4.24 -15.58
N GLN A 50 20.04 3.35 -15.20
CA GLN A 50 21.40 3.35 -15.74
C GLN A 50 21.42 3.02 -17.24
N SER A 51 20.59 2.08 -17.69
CA SER A 51 20.52 1.70 -19.12
C SER A 51 20.07 2.84 -20.04
N GLN A 52 19.40 3.86 -19.49
CA GLN A 52 18.99 5.08 -20.18
C GLN A 52 20.13 6.08 -20.37
N ARG A 53 21.35 5.79 -19.88
CA ARG A 53 22.56 6.64 -19.99
C ARG A 53 22.42 8.00 -19.31
N ARG A 54 21.85 8.02 -18.11
CA ARG A 54 21.87 9.21 -17.25
C ARG A 54 23.27 9.40 -16.68
N ASP A 55 23.84 10.59 -16.87
CA ASP A 55 25.20 10.92 -16.41
C ASP A 55 25.23 11.20 -14.88
N SER A 56 24.08 11.42 -14.25
CA SER A 56 23.92 11.89 -12.87
C SER A 56 23.05 10.96 -12.01
N LEU A 57 23.46 9.70 -11.87
CA LEU A 57 22.77 8.69 -11.04
C LEU A 57 23.46 8.52 -9.68
N SER A 58 22.68 8.46 -8.61
CA SER A 58 23.15 8.09 -7.27
C SER A 58 22.13 7.20 -6.58
N ALA A 59 22.54 6.51 -5.52
CA ALA A 59 21.67 5.67 -4.72
C ALA A 59 21.61 6.18 -3.27
N ILE A 60 20.49 5.90 -2.61
CA ILE A 60 20.28 6.18 -1.20
C ILE A 60 19.63 4.97 -0.53
N TYR A 61 20.08 4.65 0.67
CA TYR A 61 19.49 3.64 1.53
C TYR A 61 19.03 4.32 2.81
N MET A 62 17.78 4.10 3.19
CA MET A 62 17.22 4.64 4.43
C MET A 62 17.18 3.56 5.51
N SER A 63 17.70 3.89 6.68
CA SER A 63 17.61 3.11 7.91
C SER A 63 16.50 3.74 8.74
N ASN A 64 15.36 3.06 8.86
CA ASN A 64 14.17 3.60 9.52
C ASN A 64 13.91 2.97 10.88
N TRP A 65 14.64 1.92 11.24
CA TRP A 65 14.39 1.15 12.44
C TRP A 65 15.67 0.50 12.95
N ASN A 66 16.02 0.78 14.20
CA ASN A 66 17.13 0.13 14.88
C ASN A 66 16.72 -0.13 16.34
N LEU A 67 16.42 -1.38 16.68
CA LEU A 67 16.26 -1.77 18.08
C LEU A 67 17.65 -2.14 18.58
N TYR A 68 18.21 -1.30 19.46
CA TYR A 68 19.48 -1.60 20.13
C TYR A 68 19.39 -2.88 20.99
N ASP A 69 18.17 -3.31 21.34
CA ASP A 69 17.91 -4.46 22.23
C ASP A 69 17.42 -5.73 21.51
N ASP A 70 17.43 -5.78 20.16
CA ASP A 70 17.00 -6.97 19.40
C ASP A 70 18.04 -7.39 18.35
N ASP A 71 18.95 -8.28 18.76
CA ASP A 71 19.99 -8.89 17.90
C ASP A 71 19.42 -9.46 16.58
N SER A 72 18.15 -9.91 16.58
CA SER A 72 17.53 -10.51 15.40
C SER A 72 17.12 -9.48 14.34
N VAL A 73 16.75 -8.26 14.74
CA VAL A 73 16.38 -7.16 13.83
C VAL A 73 17.62 -6.46 13.30
N GLN A 74 18.62 -6.21 14.14
CA GLN A 74 19.93 -5.69 13.74
C GLN A 74 20.58 -6.57 12.67
N CYS A 75 20.47 -7.90 12.80
CA CYS A 75 20.98 -8.84 11.80
C CYS A 75 20.29 -8.67 10.43
N THR A 76 19.01 -8.29 10.37
CA THR A 76 18.29 -8.14 9.09
C THR A 76 18.55 -6.80 8.38
N THR A 77 18.60 -5.69 9.12
CA THR A 77 18.81 -4.36 8.54
C THR A 77 20.23 -4.22 7.98
N GLU A 78 21.23 -4.80 8.63
CA GLU A 78 22.60 -4.84 8.11
C GLU A 78 22.74 -5.77 6.91
N VAL A 79 21.98 -6.87 6.82
CA VAL A 79 21.94 -7.70 5.61
C VAL A 79 21.35 -6.92 4.44
N ASP A 80 20.24 -6.21 4.64
CA ASP A 80 19.62 -5.41 3.59
C ASP A 80 20.52 -4.23 3.15
N TRP A 81 21.27 -3.62 4.07
CA TRP A 81 22.30 -2.62 3.76
C TRP A 81 23.45 -3.21 2.94
N ASN A 82 24.01 -4.35 3.36
CA ASN A 82 25.08 -5.04 2.62
C ASN A 82 24.64 -5.41 1.19
N ASP A 83 23.40 -5.88 1.04
CA ASP A 83 22.79 -6.17 -0.25
C ASP A 83 22.65 -4.91 -1.11
N ALA A 84 22.20 -3.79 -0.53
CA ALA A 84 22.14 -2.51 -1.23
C ALA A 84 23.53 -2.03 -1.68
N GLN A 85 24.56 -2.18 -0.85
CA GLN A 85 25.95 -1.88 -1.21
C GLN A 85 26.47 -2.81 -2.32
N ALA A 86 26.14 -4.10 -2.29
CA ALA A 86 26.52 -5.05 -3.34
C ALA A 86 25.90 -4.66 -4.69
N VAL A 87 24.61 -4.28 -4.69
CA VAL A 87 23.90 -3.80 -5.88
C VAL A 87 24.49 -2.48 -6.39
N ALA A 88 24.75 -1.52 -5.51
CA ALA A 88 25.34 -0.24 -5.87
C ALA A 88 26.73 -0.43 -6.50
N ARG A 89 27.57 -1.30 -5.92
CA ARG A 89 28.88 -1.67 -6.50
C ARG A 89 28.75 -2.33 -7.87
N HIS A 90 27.79 -3.25 -8.03
CA HIS A 90 27.53 -3.94 -9.30
C HIS A 90 27.22 -2.95 -10.43
N PHE A 91 26.42 -1.93 -10.15
CA PHE A 91 26.07 -0.88 -11.10
C PHE A 91 27.01 0.33 -11.05
N GLN A 92 28.13 0.27 -10.32
CA GLN A 92 29.10 1.37 -10.18
C GLN A 92 28.43 2.71 -9.77
N CYS A 93 27.41 2.64 -8.92
CA CYS A 93 26.60 3.76 -8.48
C CYS A 93 26.99 4.14 -7.04
N PRO A 94 27.28 5.42 -6.72
CA PRO A 94 27.55 5.83 -5.35
C PRO A 94 26.28 5.67 -4.49
N ILE A 95 26.42 5.12 -3.29
CA ILE A 95 25.31 4.92 -2.35
C ILE A 95 25.55 5.63 -1.03
N LEU A 96 24.54 6.35 -0.54
CA LEU A 96 24.52 6.99 0.78
C LEU A 96 23.57 6.25 1.72
N ARG A 97 23.97 6.03 2.98
CA ARG A 97 23.06 5.60 4.05
C ARG A 97 22.55 6.82 4.81
N VAL A 98 21.25 6.89 5.05
CA VAL A 98 20.61 7.92 5.88
C VAL A 98 19.81 7.28 6.99
N ALA A 99 19.90 7.86 8.18
CA ALA A 99 19.14 7.51 9.36
C ALA A 99 17.84 8.34 9.37
N LEU A 100 16.70 7.67 9.51
CA LEU A 100 15.35 8.25 9.57
C LEU A 100 14.54 7.62 10.72
N GLU A 101 15.20 7.05 11.72
CA GLU A 101 14.57 6.37 12.85
C GLU A 101 13.69 7.32 13.66
N ALA A 102 14.14 8.56 13.89
CA ALA A 102 13.40 9.55 14.66
C ALA A 102 12.12 10.00 13.94
N GLU A 103 12.23 10.29 12.65
CA GLU A 103 11.10 10.63 11.79
C GLU A 103 10.13 9.45 11.65
N TYR A 104 10.65 8.24 11.51
CA TYR A 104 9.83 7.03 11.43
C TYR A 104 9.05 6.79 12.72
N TRP A 105 9.71 6.90 13.87
CA TRP A 105 9.08 6.74 15.17
C TRP A 105 7.93 7.73 15.33
N THR A 106 8.21 9.02 15.13
CA THR A 106 7.27 10.12 15.39
C THR A 106 6.13 10.17 14.36
N CYS A 107 6.43 9.99 13.07
CA CYS A 107 5.44 10.21 12.00
C CYS A 107 4.71 8.94 11.57
N VAL A 108 5.19 7.76 11.95
CA VAL A 108 4.61 6.47 11.52
C VAL A 108 4.24 5.60 12.71
N PHE A 109 5.20 5.34 13.59
CA PHE A 109 5.02 4.30 14.61
C PHE A 109 4.16 4.75 15.79
N GLU A 110 4.43 5.93 16.35
CA GLU A 110 3.64 6.50 17.45
C GLU A 110 2.16 6.72 17.06
N PRO A 111 1.83 7.38 15.93
CA PRO A 111 0.44 7.46 15.47
C PRO A 111 -0.22 6.10 15.23
N PHE A 112 0.58 5.11 14.82
CA PHE A 112 0.09 3.76 14.66
C PHE A 112 -0.27 3.10 16.00
N LEU A 113 0.53 3.30 17.06
CA LEU A 113 0.21 2.83 18.42
C LEU A 113 -1.00 3.56 19.02
N ASP A 114 -1.13 4.87 18.79
CA ASP A 114 -2.30 5.65 19.21
C ASP A 114 -3.58 5.13 18.56
N GLY A 115 -3.50 4.80 17.27
CA GLY A 115 -4.58 4.13 16.54
C GLY A 115 -4.96 2.81 17.19
N LEU A 116 -3.99 1.95 17.50
CA LEU A 116 -4.25 0.67 18.17
C LEU A 116 -4.93 0.85 19.53
N SER A 117 -4.53 1.86 20.30
CA SER A 117 -5.12 2.18 21.60
C SER A 117 -6.59 2.61 21.48
N SER A 118 -6.95 3.22 20.37
CA SER A 118 -8.32 3.62 20.00
C SER A 118 -9.06 2.56 19.16
N GLN A 119 -8.55 1.32 19.11
CA GLN A 119 -9.09 0.21 18.33
C GLN A 119 -9.17 0.48 16.80
N GLN A 120 -8.36 1.41 16.30
CA GLN A 120 -8.21 1.71 14.88
C GLN A 120 -6.96 1.04 14.32
N MET A 121 -7.15 0.13 13.38
CA MET A 121 -6.05 -0.62 12.76
C MET A 121 -5.46 0.15 11.59
N GLY A 122 -4.56 1.10 11.87
CA GLY A 122 -3.86 1.88 10.85
C GLY A 122 -3.02 1.05 9.87
N ASN A 123 -2.60 1.66 8.76
CA ASN A 123 -1.66 1.06 7.81
C ASN A 123 -0.31 1.82 7.82
N PRO A 124 0.72 1.30 8.50
CA PRO A 124 1.98 2.01 8.65
C PRO A 124 2.77 2.16 7.34
N ASP A 125 2.49 1.33 6.33
CA ASP A 125 3.18 1.43 5.02
C ASP A 125 2.70 2.65 4.21
N ILE A 126 1.42 3.04 4.34
CA ILE A 126 0.90 4.28 3.73
C ILE A 126 1.55 5.50 4.39
N ALA A 127 1.64 5.52 5.72
CA ALA A 127 2.31 6.59 6.47
C ALA A 127 3.82 6.65 6.14
N CYS A 128 4.49 5.50 6.03
CA CYS A 128 5.89 5.41 5.61
C CYS A 128 6.12 6.02 4.22
N ASN A 129 5.27 5.73 3.25
CA ASN A 129 5.40 6.37 1.93
C ASN A 129 5.18 7.88 2.01
N THR A 130 4.15 8.30 2.72
CA THR A 130 3.72 9.71 2.81
C THR A 130 4.75 10.58 3.53
N TYR A 131 5.14 10.20 4.75
CA TYR A 131 5.97 11.05 5.61
C TYR A 131 7.47 10.75 5.51
N ILE A 132 7.84 9.51 5.17
CA ILE A 132 9.25 9.09 5.16
C ILE A 132 9.81 9.10 3.75
N LYS A 133 9.27 8.30 2.81
CA LYS A 133 9.85 8.19 1.46
C LYS A 133 9.65 9.46 0.64
N PHE A 134 8.42 9.99 0.57
CA PHE A 134 8.10 11.18 -0.21
C PHE A 134 7.96 12.44 0.65
N GLY A 135 8.27 12.33 1.95
CA GLY A 135 8.49 13.45 2.87
C GLY A 135 9.99 13.58 3.19
N ALA A 136 10.40 13.12 4.36
CA ALA A 136 11.74 13.32 4.92
C ALA A 136 12.89 12.92 3.98
N LEU A 137 12.82 11.74 3.35
CA LEU A 137 13.85 11.28 2.41
C LEU A 137 13.94 12.17 1.17
N LEU A 138 12.79 12.55 0.59
CA LEU A 138 12.75 13.43 -0.57
C LEU A 138 13.35 14.80 -0.24
N GLU A 139 13.07 15.34 0.95
CA GLU A 139 13.70 16.58 1.41
C GLU A 139 15.22 16.46 1.56
N ILE A 140 15.71 15.38 2.18
CA ILE A 140 17.16 15.13 2.31
C ILE A 140 17.82 15.06 0.94
N VAL A 141 17.18 14.35 0.01
CA VAL A 141 17.66 14.22 -1.37
C VAL A 141 17.73 15.59 -2.04
N LYS A 142 16.67 16.40 -1.97
CA LYS A 142 16.63 17.74 -2.57
C LYS A 142 17.66 18.69 -1.95
N LYS A 143 17.78 18.71 -0.62
CA LYS A 143 18.76 19.52 0.11
C LYS A 143 20.19 19.17 -0.29
N ARG A 144 20.48 17.89 -0.51
CA ARG A 144 21.83 17.40 -0.84
C ARG A 144 22.20 17.55 -2.31
N TYR A 145 21.25 17.31 -3.20
CA TYR A 145 21.52 17.10 -4.63
C TYR A 145 20.93 18.18 -5.54
N GLY A 146 20.10 19.06 -5.00
CA GLY A 146 19.44 20.16 -5.70
C GLY A 146 17.91 20.01 -5.73
N PRO A 147 17.16 21.12 -5.84
CA PRO A 147 15.69 21.12 -5.78
C PRO A 147 15.02 20.32 -6.91
N ASP A 148 15.67 20.23 -8.08
CA ASP A 148 15.19 19.49 -9.26
C ASP A 148 15.53 17.99 -9.22
N THR A 149 16.07 17.49 -8.10
CA THR A 149 16.44 16.08 -7.98
C THR A 149 15.19 15.20 -7.92
N VAL A 150 15.18 14.15 -8.73
CA VAL A 150 14.11 13.15 -8.76
C VAL A 150 14.46 11.95 -7.87
N LEU A 151 13.52 11.54 -7.01
CA LEU A 151 13.62 10.34 -6.20
C LEU A 151 12.98 9.14 -6.92
N ALA A 152 13.81 8.20 -7.37
CA ALA A 152 13.34 6.95 -7.94
C ALA A 152 13.18 5.86 -6.88
N THR A 153 12.11 5.07 -6.98
CA THR A 153 11.86 3.94 -6.07
C THR A 153 11.43 2.69 -6.85
N GLY A 154 11.55 1.52 -6.23
CA GLY A 154 11.10 0.26 -6.82
C GLY A 154 9.58 0.01 -6.72
N HIS A 155 8.75 1.06 -6.66
CA HIS A 155 7.30 0.87 -6.57
C HIS A 155 6.70 0.45 -7.92
N TYR A 156 5.74 -0.47 -7.86
CA TYR A 156 4.85 -0.81 -8.97
C TYR A 156 3.67 0.14 -8.96
N ALA A 157 3.88 1.33 -9.51
CA ALA A 157 2.84 2.31 -9.81
C ALA A 157 3.33 3.16 -10.97
N ARG A 158 2.46 3.96 -11.57
CA ARG A 158 2.82 4.88 -12.65
C ARG A 158 2.51 6.30 -12.23
N LEU A 159 3.29 7.24 -12.76
CA LEU A 159 3.06 8.67 -12.58
C LEU A 159 2.85 9.28 -13.96
N TRP A 160 1.96 10.25 -14.03
CA TRP A 160 1.79 11.09 -15.21
C TRP A 160 1.79 12.55 -14.78
N SER A 161 2.62 13.36 -15.44
CA SER A 161 2.69 14.80 -15.23
C SER A 161 2.12 15.51 -16.46
N PRO A 162 0.87 16.00 -16.42
CA PRO A 162 0.26 16.71 -17.56
C PRO A 162 1.07 17.92 -18.06
N ASN A 163 1.83 18.56 -17.18
CA ASN A 163 2.72 19.68 -17.50
C ASN A 163 4.01 19.27 -18.23
N ARG A 164 4.38 17.99 -18.21
CA ARG A 164 5.67 17.50 -18.73
C ARG A 164 5.50 16.61 -19.96
N GLU A 165 4.38 15.91 -20.07
CA GLU A 165 4.16 14.93 -21.14
C GLU A 165 2.70 14.78 -21.56
N ALA A 166 2.50 14.49 -22.84
CA ALA A 166 1.19 14.12 -23.37
C ALA A 166 0.67 12.83 -22.72
N ALA A 167 -0.65 12.69 -22.63
CA ALA A 167 -1.25 11.49 -22.08
C ALA A 167 -0.81 10.26 -22.92
N PRO A 168 -0.36 9.18 -22.29
CA PRO A 168 -0.05 7.92 -22.97
C PRO A 168 -1.33 7.30 -23.55
N PRO A 169 -1.24 6.44 -24.59
CA PRO A 169 -2.43 5.91 -25.27
C PRO A 169 -3.47 5.26 -24.34
N PHE A 170 -3.03 4.50 -23.33
CA PHE A 170 -3.96 3.86 -22.40
C PHE A 170 -4.68 4.86 -21.48
N LEU A 171 -4.07 6.00 -21.17
CA LEU A 171 -4.70 7.04 -20.35
C LEU A 171 -5.53 7.98 -21.22
N GLN A 172 -5.08 8.23 -22.46
CA GLN A 172 -5.87 8.96 -23.45
C GLN A 172 -7.20 8.25 -23.68
N ALA A 173 -7.19 6.92 -23.81
CA ALA A 173 -8.42 6.13 -23.90
C ALA A 173 -9.34 6.30 -22.67
N VAL A 174 -8.79 6.49 -21.46
CA VAL A 174 -9.60 6.77 -20.26
C VAL A 174 -10.17 8.18 -20.30
N LEU A 175 -9.36 9.19 -20.68
CA LEU A 175 -9.82 10.57 -20.86
C LEU A 175 -10.94 10.66 -21.91
N ASP A 176 -10.76 10.02 -23.06
CA ASP A 176 -11.74 10.04 -24.16
C ASP A 176 -13.09 9.39 -23.77
N ASN A 177 -13.09 8.50 -22.77
CA ASN A 177 -14.27 7.78 -22.28
C ASN A 177 -14.71 8.22 -20.87
N ASP A 178 -14.21 9.35 -20.37
CA ASP A 178 -14.52 9.86 -19.03
C ASP A 178 -15.92 10.50 -18.99
N SER A 179 -16.94 9.64 -18.89
CA SER A 179 -18.34 10.05 -18.77
C SER A 179 -18.65 10.81 -17.48
N THR A 180 -17.76 10.74 -16.47
CA THR A 180 -17.94 11.38 -15.18
C THR A 180 -17.33 12.78 -15.11
N GLY A 181 -16.46 13.13 -16.07
CA GLY A 181 -15.61 14.33 -16.01
C GLY A 181 -14.56 14.31 -14.89
N LEU A 182 -14.46 13.22 -14.12
CA LEU A 182 -13.61 13.13 -12.94
C LEU A 182 -12.12 13.08 -13.33
N VAL A 183 -11.76 12.36 -14.38
CA VAL A 183 -10.38 12.24 -14.85
C VAL A 183 -9.95 13.54 -15.54
N HIS A 184 -10.86 14.20 -16.26
CA HIS A 184 -10.64 15.55 -16.77
C HIS A 184 -10.39 16.55 -15.64
N TRP A 185 -11.20 16.54 -14.59
CA TRP A 185 -10.98 17.38 -13.40
C TRP A 185 -9.63 17.10 -12.73
N VAL A 186 -9.25 15.83 -12.57
CA VAL A 186 -7.94 15.45 -12.00
C VAL A 186 -6.80 16.03 -12.85
N ARG A 187 -6.91 15.94 -14.18
CA ARG A 187 -5.95 16.51 -15.13
C ARG A 187 -5.85 18.02 -14.98
N GLU A 188 -6.96 18.74 -14.97
CA GLU A 188 -7.01 20.19 -14.84
C GLU A 188 -6.44 20.66 -13.50
N SER A 189 -6.87 20.04 -12.40
CA SER A 189 -6.35 20.33 -11.05
C SER A 189 -4.84 20.08 -10.96
N SER A 190 -4.33 19.06 -11.64
CA SER A 190 -2.91 18.72 -11.67
C SER A 190 -2.08 19.68 -12.53
N LEU A 191 -2.66 20.23 -13.62
CA LEU A 191 -2.05 21.30 -14.40
C LEU A 191 -1.88 22.56 -13.52
N GLU A 192 -2.94 22.97 -12.83
CA GLU A 192 -2.96 24.17 -11.98
C GLU A 192 -2.00 24.08 -10.79
N SER A 193 -2.03 22.95 -10.07
CA SER A 193 -1.20 22.73 -8.87
C SER A 193 0.24 22.28 -9.17
N ASN A 194 0.55 22.08 -10.46
CA ASN A 194 1.79 21.47 -10.94
C ASN A 194 2.13 20.18 -10.17
N ALA A 195 1.21 19.22 -10.23
CA ALA A 195 1.27 17.95 -9.53
C ALA A 195 1.32 16.76 -10.51
N SER A 196 1.87 15.64 -10.04
CA SER A 196 1.76 14.35 -10.73
C SER A 196 0.48 13.62 -10.35
N ILE A 197 -0.09 12.94 -11.34
CA ILE A 197 -1.23 12.03 -11.18
C ILE A 197 -0.69 10.62 -10.93
N LEU A 198 -1.21 9.97 -9.89
CA LEU A 198 -0.88 8.59 -9.55
C LEU A 198 -1.78 7.63 -10.34
N LEU A 199 -1.15 6.67 -11.00
CA LEU A 199 -1.83 5.65 -11.80
C LEU A 199 -1.48 4.25 -11.27
N ALA A 200 -2.44 3.33 -11.34
CA ALA A 200 -2.22 1.91 -11.07
C ALA A 200 -1.12 1.34 -11.97
N ALA A 201 -0.33 0.39 -11.48
CA ALA A 201 0.67 -0.31 -12.30
C ALA A 201 0.04 -1.19 -13.40
N ALA A 202 0.85 -1.54 -14.41
CA ALA A 202 0.47 -2.52 -15.43
C ALA A 202 0.24 -3.93 -14.84
N ASP A 203 1.05 -4.31 -13.84
CA ASP A 203 0.89 -5.56 -13.09
C ASP A 203 -0.06 -5.36 -11.91
N SER A 204 -1.35 -5.66 -12.12
CA SER A 204 -2.40 -5.52 -11.09
C SER A 204 -2.16 -6.40 -9.85
N SER A 205 -1.41 -7.50 -9.98
CA SER A 205 -1.06 -8.39 -8.87
C SER A 205 0.02 -7.82 -7.96
N LYS A 206 0.73 -6.79 -8.44
CA LYS A 206 1.79 -6.09 -7.71
C LYS A 206 1.53 -4.60 -7.54
N ASP A 207 0.41 -4.08 -8.04
CA ASP A 207 0.07 -2.67 -7.94
C ASP A 207 0.17 -2.15 -6.51
N GLN A 208 0.95 -1.08 -6.36
CA GLN A 208 1.28 -0.42 -5.11
C GLN A 208 0.69 1.00 -5.03
N SER A 209 -0.15 1.40 -5.98
CA SER A 209 -0.89 2.67 -5.91
C SER A 209 -1.70 2.80 -4.61
N TYR A 210 -2.19 1.69 -4.05
CA TYR A 210 -2.84 1.62 -2.74
C TYR A 210 -1.98 2.21 -1.62
N PHE A 211 -0.69 1.85 -1.56
CA PHE A 211 0.21 2.33 -0.51
C PHE A 211 0.71 3.76 -0.75
N LEU A 212 0.54 4.28 -1.96
CA LEU A 212 0.92 5.64 -2.36
C LEU A 212 -0.28 6.61 -2.28
N SER A 213 -1.46 6.12 -1.93
CA SER A 213 -2.70 6.88 -1.88
C SER A 213 -2.69 8.07 -0.92
N GLY A 214 -1.85 8.04 0.12
CA GLY A 214 -1.67 9.15 1.07
C GLY A 214 -0.65 10.21 0.61
N CYS A 215 0.06 10.00 -0.50
CA CYS A 215 1.05 10.95 -1.00
C CYS A 215 0.37 12.12 -1.74
N CYS A 216 0.84 13.35 -1.55
CA CYS A 216 0.36 14.48 -2.36
C CYS A 216 0.99 14.46 -3.76
N GLY A 217 0.23 14.88 -4.78
CA GLY A 217 0.71 14.89 -6.16
C GLY A 217 1.92 15.80 -6.39
N GLN A 218 2.08 16.84 -5.56
CA GLN A 218 3.26 17.71 -5.59
C GLN A 218 4.54 17.01 -5.13
N ALA A 219 4.47 16.17 -4.09
CA ALA A 219 5.61 15.34 -3.68
C ALA A 219 5.93 14.29 -4.75
N LEU A 220 4.90 13.70 -5.35
CA LEU A 220 5.04 12.71 -6.43
C LEU A 220 5.54 13.33 -7.75
N ARG A 221 5.45 14.65 -7.95
CA ARG A 221 6.03 15.32 -9.12
C ARG A 221 7.52 15.04 -9.27
N ASP A 222 8.22 14.97 -8.15
CA ASP A 222 9.66 14.79 -8.12
C ASP A 222 10.02 13.34 -7.77
N ALA A 223 9.12 12.40 -8.10
CA ALA A 223 9.29 10.97 -7.94
C ALA A 223 9.32 10.23 -9.29
N CYS A 224 9.90 9.01 -9.29
CA CYS A 224 10.01 8.16 -10.46
C CYS A 224 9.79 6.68 -10.09
N PHE A 225 8.97 5.96 -10.86
CA PHE A 225 8.62 4.54 -10.63
C PHE A 225 8.96 3.65 -11.84
N PRO A 226 10.24 3.31 -12.06
CA PRO A 226 10.69 2.63 -13.28
C PRO A 226 10.02 1.28 -13.56
N LEU A 227 9.39 0.65 -12.56
CA LEU A 227 8.75 -0.66 -12.68
C LEU A 227 7.27 -0.58 -13.04
N GLY A 228 6.68 0.61 -13.12
CA GLY A 228 5.23 0.79 -13.27
C GLY A 228 4.59 0.13 -14.50
N ASP A 229 5.36 -0.03 -15.58
CA ASP A 229 4.92 -0.68 -16.82
C ASP A 229 5.44 -2.14 -16.96
N LEU A 230 6.09 -2.68 -15.92
CA LEU A 230 6.66 -4.02 -15.93
C LEU A 230 5.88 -5.00 -15.05
N TYR A 231 5.88 -6.26 -15.47
CA TYR A 231 5.37 -7.37 -14.68
C TYR A 231 6.48 -7.98 -13.84
N LYS A 232 6.14 -8.46 -12.64
CA LYS A 232 7.14 -9.00 -11.71
C LYS A 232 7.77 -10.31 -12.21
N SER A 233 6.91 -11.29 -12.52
CA SER A 233 7.33 -12.68 -12.78
C SER A 233 6.65 -13.31 -14.00
N THR A 234 5.39 -12.98 -14.26
CA THR A 234 4.59 -13.57 -15.35
C THR A 234 4.00 -12.47 -16.22
N HIS A 235 4.16 -12.58 -17.54
CA HIS A 235 3.56 -11.67 -18.51
C HIS A 235 2.85 -12.49 -19.60
N HIS A 236 1.71 -12.02 -20.10
CA HIS A 236 0.97 -12.65 -21.19
C HIS A 236 1.58 -12.41 -22.60
N SER A 237 2.71 -11.73 -22.69
CA SER A 237 3.37 -11.36 -23.95
C SER A 237 4.73 -12.04 -23.99
N GLN A 238 5.03 -12.70 -25.11
CA GLN A 238 6.30 -13.40 -25.31
C GLN A 238 7.51 -12.46 -25.43
N ASP A 239 7.29 -11.17 -25.73
CA ASP A 239 8.36 -10.19 -26.00
C ASP A 239 8.68 -9.27 -24.80
N ALA A 240 7.91 -9.36 -23.71
CA ALA A 240 8.06 -8.50 -22.55
C ALA A 240 8.89 -9.19 -21.46
N ARG A 241 10.02 -8.58 -21.09
CA ARG A 241 10.86 -9.04 -19.98
C ARG A 241 10.25 -8.63 -18.64
N THR A 242 10.20 -9.57 -17.70
CA THR A 242 9.75 -9.33 -16.34
C THR A 242 10.88 -8.79 -15.46
N VAL A 243 10.53 -8.20 -14.32
CA VAL A 243 11.53 -7.69 -13.36
C VAL A 243 12.47 -8.80 -12.89
N ARG A 244 11.97 -10.01 -12.64
CA ARG A 244 12.80 -11.16 -12.27
C ARG A 244 13.74 -11.60 -13.40
N GLN A 245 13.27 -11.62 -14.64
CA GLN A 245 14.11 -11.94 -15.80
C GLN A 245 15.24 -10.92 -15.97
N LEU A 246 14.93 -9.62 -15.89
CA LEU A 246 15.92 -8.54 -15.95
C LEU A 246 16.97 -8.69 -14.85
N ALA A 247 16.56 -9.01 -13.62
CA ALA A 247 17.49 -9.22 -12.51
C ALA A 247 18.47 -10.37 -12.78
N MET A 248 18.00 -11.48 -13.35
CA MET A 248 18.83 -12.63 -13.72
C MET A 248 19.76 -12.31 -14.91
N GLU A 249 19.23 -11.69 -15.96
CA GLU A 249 19.98 -11.29 -17.16
C GLU A 249 21.12 -10.35 -16.81
N TRP A 250 20.87 -9.37 -15.94
CA TRP A 250 21.86 -8.40 -15.49
C TRP A 250 22.75 -8.93 -14.37
N LYS A 251 22.55 -10.18 -13.95
CA LYS A 251 23.30 -10.85 -12.87
C LYS A 251 23.35 -10.00 -11.61
N ILE A 252 22.24 -9.37 -11.25
CA ILE A 252 22.13 -8.55 -10.04
C ILE A 252 22.40 -9.47 -8.83
N PRO A 253 23.26 -9.07 -7.87
CA PRO A 253 23.62 -9.92 -6.72
C PRO A 253 22.41 -10.49 -5.96
N VAL A 254 21.33 -9.73 -5.85
CA VAL A 254 20.10 -10.11 -5.14
C VAL A 254 19.04 -10.76 -6.03
N ALA A 255 19.33 -11.15 -7.28
CA ALA A 255 18.31 -11.60 -8.24
C ALA A 255 17.43 -12.76 -7.74
N ASN A 256 18.00 -13.67 -6.93
CA ASN A 256 17.30 -14.82 -6.33
C ASN A 256 16.61 -14.50 -4.99
N LYS A 257 16.78 -13.30 -4.42
CA LYS A 257 16.24 -12.92 -3.11
C LYS A 257 14.71 -12.88 -3.17
N LYS A 258 14.03 -13.50 -2.20
CA LYS A 258 12.56 -13.45 -2.09
C LYS A 258 12.09 -12.01 -1.84
N ASP A 259 10.89 -11.69 -2.30
CA ASP A 259 10.26 -10.40 -2.00
C ASP A 259 10.14 -10.22 -0.47
N SER A 260 10.35 -9.01 0.02
CA SER A 260 10.07 -8.70 1.42
C SER A 260 8.56 -8.73 1.65
N THR A 261 8.12 -9.51 2.64
CA THR A 261 6.73 -9.62 3.05
C THR A 261 6.60 -9.14 4.50
N GLY A 262 5.53 -8.40 4.80
CA GLY A 262 5.29 -7.83 6.14
C GLY A 262 5.82 -6.40 6.31
N ILE A 263 5.51 -5.80 7.45
CA ILE A 263 5.85 -4.41 7.78
C ILE A 263 7.36 -4.30 8.03
N CYS A 264 8.00 -3.25 7.51
CA CYS A 264 9.47 -3.12 7.46
C CYS A 264 10.19 -3.31 8.82
N PHE A 265 9.62 -2.92 9.95
CA PHE A 265 10.28 -2.97 11.27
C PHE A 265 10.02 -4.26 12.07
N VAL A 266 9.04 -5.08 11.68
CA VAL A 266 8.66 -6.28 12.43
C VAL A 266 9.68 -7.42 12.20
N GLY A 267 10.50 -7.29 11.16
CA GLY A 267 11.45 -8.31 10.74
C GLY A 267 10.76 -9.53 10.12
N LYS A 268 11.52 -10.37 9.41
CA LYS A 268 10.99 -11.54 8.68
C LYS A 268 10.70 -12.76 9.56
N ARG A 269 11.07 -12.71 10.84
CA ARG A 269 11.06 -13.86 11.77
C ARG A 269 10.06 -13.76 12.92
N ARG A 270 9.39 -12.62 13.12
CA ARG A 270 8.37 -12.43 14.17
C ARG A 270 7.00 -12.21 13.56
N SER A 271 5.96 -12.73 14.20
CA SER A 271 4.60 -12.32 13.84
C SER A 271 4.36 -10.90 14.35
N PHE A 272 3.55 -10.12 13.64
CA PHE A 272 3.19 -8.75 14.05
C PHE A 272 2.58 -8.71 15.46
N ARG A 273 1.79 -9.74 15.80
CA ARG A 273 1.24 -9.96 17.13
C ARG A 273 2.32 -10.08 18.20
N ASP A 274 3.31 -10.94 17.96
CA ASP A 274 4.40 -11.16 18.92
C ASP A 274 5.25 -9.89 19.08
N PHE A 275 5.48 -9.17 17.99
CA PHE A 275 6.19 -7.89 18.03
C PHE A 275 5.51 -6.87 18.95
N LEU A 276 4.19 -6.69 18.85
CA LEU A 276 3.45 -5.77 19.72
C LEU A 276 3.48 -6.19 21.19
N LEU A 277 3.30 -7.49 21.45
CA LEU A 277 3.21 -8.02 22.82
C LEU A 277 4.57 -8.07 23.53
N GLN A 278 5.62 -8.54 22.84
CA GLN A 278 6.95 -8.73 23.43
C GLN A 278 7.66 -7.40 23.71
N ASN A 279 7.41 -6.37 22.91
CA ASN A 279 7.98 -5.04 23.11
C ASN A 279 7.08 -4.14 23.98
N HIS A 280 6.00 -4.69 24.56
CA HIS A 280 5.09 -3.96 25.44
C HIS A 280 4.49 -2.69 24.83
N TYR A 281 4.24 -2.71 23.51
CA TYR A 281 3.64 -1.58 22.78
C TYR A 281 2.11 -1.51 22.91
N LEU A 282 1.50 -2.58 23.40
CA LEU A 282 0.11 -2.57 23.82
C LEU A 282 0.06 -2.50 25.35
N PRO A 283 -0.90 -1.79 25.95
CA PRO A 283 -1.19 -1.94 27.36
C PRO A 283 -1.34 -3.43 27.68
N GLN A 284 -0.77 -3.90 28.80
CA GLN A 284 -0.96 -5.28 29.19
C GLN A 284 -2.47 -5.52 29.39
N ALA A 285 -3.07 -6.29 28.48
CA ALA A 285 -4.42 -6.78 28.67
C ALA A 285 -4.35 -7.78 29.83
N HIS A 286 -4.65 -7.31 31.04
CA HIS A 286 -4.64 -8.16 32.24
C HIS A 286 -5.82 -9.15 32.28
N ALA A 287 -6.73 -9.07 31.31
CA ALA A 287 -7.92 -9.91 31.22
C ALA A 287 -7.98 -10.68 29.89
N PRO A 288 -8.42 -11.95 29.90
CA PRO A 288 -8.74 -12.72 28.71
C PRO A 288 -9.74 -12.05 27.76
N VAL A 289 -9.78 -12.53 26.50
CA VAL A 289 -10.84 -12.22 25.54
C VAL A 289 -11.78 -13.41 25.45
N ASP A 290 -13.06 -13.17 25.71
CA ASP A 290 -14.15 -14.11 25.44
C ASP A 290 -14.65 -13.94 24.00
N PHE A 291 -14.73 -15.05 23.27
CA PHE A 291 -15.35 -15.11 21.95
C PHE A 291 -16.85 -15.38 22.11
N ILE A 292 -17.65 -14.39 21.72
CA ILE A 292 -19.11 -14.44 21.81
C ILE A 292 -19.67 -14.77 20.43
N ASP A 293 -20.35 -15.89 20.30
CA ASP A 293 -21.05 -16.21 19.06
C ASP A 293 -22.23 -15.25 18.86
N VAL A 294 -22.25 -14.54 17.73
CA VAL A 294 -23.26 -13.52 17.44
C VAL A 294 -24.66 -14.09 17.25
N ASP A 295 -24.79 -15.37 16.89
CA ASP A 295 -26.10 -16.02 16.72
C ASP A 295 -26.67 -16.46 18.06
N THR A 296 -25.87 -17.17 18.86
CA THR A 296 -26.32 -17.79 20.12
C THR A 296 -26.13 -16.92 21.35
N GLN A 297 -25.32 -15.85 21.25
CA GLN A 297 -24.88 -14.99 22.35
C GLN A 297 -24.11 -15.72 23.45
N HIS A 298 -23.67 -16.96 23.20
CA HIS A 298 -22.89 -17.76 24.14
C HIS A 298 -21.37 -17.58 23.94
N VAL A 299 -20.62 -17.82 25.02
CA VAL A 299 -19.16 -17.90 24.96
C VAL A 299 -18.78 -19.23 24.30
N VAL A 300 -18.08 -19.16 23.16
CA VAL A 300 -17.62 -20.34 22.40
C VAL A 300 -16.12 -20.60 22.55
N GLY A 301 -15.40 -19.73 23.25
CA GLY A 301 -14.01 -19.92 23.63
C GLY A 301 -13.43 -18.68 24.32
N THR A 302 -12.28 -18.83 24.96
CA THR A 302 -11.59 -17.76 25.68
C THR A 302 -10.08 -17.84 25.42
N THR A 303 -9.41 -16.70 25.26
CA THR A 303 -7.95 -16.67 25.05
C THR A 303 -7.17 -16.90 26.34
N ALA A 304 -5.90 -17.30 26.24
CA ALA A 304 -4.99 -17.24 27.38
C ALA A 304 -4.77 -15.77 27.82
N PRO A 305 -4.56 -15.49 29.12
CA PRO A 305 -4.41 -14.12 29.65
C PRO A 305 -3.25 -13.34 29.02
N ASN A 306 -2.13 -14.00 28.72
CA ASN A 306 -0.94 -13.38 28.14
C ASN A 306 -1.06 -13.03 26.64
N ASN A 307 -2.26 -13.17 26.05
CA ASN A 307 -2.46 -13.06 24.62
C ASN A 307 -3.78 -12.35 24.23
N ALA A 308 -4.24 -11.42 25.07
CA ALA A 308 -5.66 -11.08 25.16
C ALA A 308 -6.02 -9.60 24.83
N HIS A 309 -5.30 -8.94 23.93
CA HIS A 309 -5.72 -7.59 23.52
C HIS A 309 -6.75 -7.63 22.36
N PRO A 310 -7.96 -7.03 22.51
CA PRO A 310 -9.02 -7.07 21.50
C PRO A 310 -8.61 -6.53 20.12
N VAL A 311 -7.74 -5.52 20.09
CA VAL A 311 -7.21 -4.93 18.84
C VAL A 311 -6.50 -5.95 17.93
N LEU A 312 -6.05 -7.07 18.47
CA LEU A 312 -5.39 -8.14 17.72
C LEU A 312 -6.38 -9.00 16.92
N PHE A 313 -7.69 -8.75 17.04
CA PHE A 313 -8.77 -9.46 16.38
C PHE A 313 -9.43 -8.54 15.35
N THR A 314 -9.08 -8.74 14.09
CA THR A 314 -9.58 -7.92 12.98
C THR A 314 -10.82 -8.57 12.34
N PRO A 315 -11.89 -7.81 12.00
CA PRO A 315 -13.05 -8.34 11.28
C PRO A 315 -12.68 -9.20 10.06
N GLY A 316 -13.29 -10.38 9.96
CA GLY A 316 -13.05 -11.37 8.90
C GLY A 316 -11.85 -12.28 9.13
N GLN A 317 -11.02 -12.06 10.16
CA GLN A 317 -9.94 -12.96 10.58
C GLN A 317 -10.51 -14.26 11.16
N GLY A 318 -9.88 -15.40 10.90
CA GLY A 318 -10.23 -16.64 11.60
C GLY A 318 -9.85 -16.54 13.08
N ALA A 319 -10.80 -16.79 13.98
CA ALA A 319 -10.63 -16.67 15.43
C ALA A 319 -9.73 -17.77 16.05
N LYS A 320 -9.50 -18.87 15.31
CA LYS A 320 -8.66 -20.02 15.71
C LYS A 320 -9.06 -20.62 17.07
N ILE A 321 -10.36 -20.75 17.31
CA ILE A 321 -10.91 -21.39 18.51
C ILE A 321 -10.68 -22.92 18.43
N SER A 322 -9.99 -23.47 19.41
CA SER A 322 -9.68 -24.91 19.49
C SER A 322 -10.92 -25.74 19.83
N GLY A 323 -11.00 -26.97 19.31
CA GLY A 323 -12.04 -27.94 19.68
C GLY A 323 -13.40 -27.75 19.02
N SER A 324 -13.58 -26.72 18.18
CA SER A 324 -14.82 -26.53 17.41
C SER A 324 -14.77 -27.26 16.06
N PRO A 325 -15.85 -27.96 15.64
CA PRO A 325 -15.92 -28.59 14.32
C PRO A 325 -16.01 -27.56 13.18
N THR A 326 -16.50 -26.35 13.47
CA THR A 326 -16.68 -25.27 12.49
C THR A 326 -15.68 -24.15 12.75
N LYS A 327 -15.13 -23.56 11.68
CA LYS A 327 -14.25 -22.40 11.80
C LYS A 327 -15.07 -21.17 12.18
N TYR A 328 -14.61 -20.45 13.19
CA TYR A 328 -15.15 -19.15 13.58
C TYR A 328 -14.35 -18.00 12.99
N PHE A 329 -15.03 -16.92 12.67
CA PHE A 329 -14.44 -15.68 12.17
C PHE A 329 -14.85 -14.50 13.03
N VAL A 330 -13.93 -13.57 13.23
CA VAL A 330 -14.13 -12.34 13.99
C VAL A 330 -15.11 -11.44 13.26
N VAL A 331 -16.15 -10.98 13.95
CA VAL A 331 -17.12 -9.98 13.45
C VAL A 331 -16.69 -8.58 13.89
N GLY A 332 -16.26 -8.43 15.14
CA GLY A 332 -15.81 -7.16 15.69
C GLY A 332 -15.59 -7.22 17.19
N ILE A 333 -15.04 -6.14 17.74
CA ILE A 333 -14.92 -5.96 19.19
C ILE A 333 -16.29 -5.57 19.73
N LEU A 334 -16.70 -6.15 20.87
CA LEU A 334 -17.96 -5.84 21.52
C LEU A 334 -17.73 -4.96 22.74
N GLU A 335 -18.76 -4.19 23.10
CA GLU A 335 -18.76 -3.41 24.33
C GLU A 335 -18.54 -4.30 25.56
N PRO A 336 -17.75 -3.81 26.55
CA PRO A 336 -17.56 -4.53 27.81
C PRO A 336 -18.88 -4.64 28.57
N THR A 337 -19.01 -5.68 29.39
CA THR A 337 -20.18 -5.85 30.27
C THR A 337 -19.78 -5.60 31.72
N PRO A 338 -20.64 -4.95 32.54
CA PRO A 338 -20.33 -4.74 33.96
C PRO A 338 -20.10 -6.04 34.75
N ALA A 339 -20.62 -7.18 34.26
CA ALA A 339 -20.57 -8.48 34.91
C ALA A 339 -19.27 -9.26 34.70
N SER A 340 -18.40 -8.84 33.76
CA SER A 340 -17.14 -9.52 33.47
C SER A 340 -16.03 -8.52 33.22
N HIS A 341 -14.86 -8.78 33.79
CA HIS A 341 -13.65 -8.03 33.48
C HIS A 341 -12.97 -8.48 32.17
N HIS A 342 -13.46 -9.54 31.53
CA HIS A 342 -12.95 -10.00 30.25
C HIS A 342 -13.34 -9.04 29.12
N HIS A 343 -12.43 -8.88 28.17
CA HIS A 343 -12.79 -8.26 26.91
C HIS A 343 -13.64 -9.21 26.07
N ARG A 344 -14.42 -8.66 25.13
CA ARG A 344 -15.37 -9.44 24.35
C ARG A 344 -15.17 -9.19 22.85
N VAL A 345 -15.09 -10.27 22.09
CA VAL A 345 -15.01 -10.23 20.62
C VAL A 345 -16.14 -11.07 20.05
N GLY A 346 -16.95 -10.46 19.20
CA GLY A 346 -18.00 -11.14 18.47
C GLY A 346 -17.40 -12.04 17.39
N VAL A 347 -17.89 -13.27 17.29
CA VAL A 347 -17.50 -14.25 16.28
C VAL A 347 -18.73 -14.89 15.65
N CYS A 348 -18.58 -15.40 14.44
CA CYS A 348 -19.62 -16.17 13.75
C CYS A 348 -19.05 -17.46 13.18
N ALA A 349 -19.88 -18.50 13.10
CA ALA A 349 -19.51 -19.78 12.50
C ALA A 349 -19.57 -19.71 10.97
N GLY A 350 -18.56 -20.27 10.30
CA GLY A 350 -18.52 -20.38 8.84
C GLY A 350 -17.96 -19.16 8.11
N THR A 351 -17.52 -19.37 6.87
CA THR A 351 -16.80 -18.36 6.06
C THR A 351 -17.71 -17.22 5.58
N HIS A 352 -18.99 -17.54 5.33
CA HIS A 352 -19.98 -16.67 4.70
C HIS A 352 -21.17 -16.44 5.64
N HIS A 353 -20.96 -15.60 6.64
CA HIS A 353 -21.99 -15.20 7.59
C HIS A 353 -22.41 -13.74 7.34
N PRO A 354 -23.71 -13.39 7.27
CA PRO A 354 -24.19 -12.02 7.09
C PRO A 354 -23.54 -10.95 7.99
N ALA A 355 -23.13 -11.30 9.21
CA ALA A 355 -22.49 -10.37 10.14
C ALA A 355 -21.10 -9.90 9.68
N LEU A 356 -20.47 -10.63 8.75
CA LEU A 356 -19.17 -10.26 8.18
C LEU A 356 -19.30 -9.29 7.00
N TYR A 357 -20.50 -9.03 6.50
CA TYR A 357 -20.72 -8.29 5.26
C TYR A 357 -21.46 -6.99 5.52
N ALA A 358 -20.98 -5.91 4.93
CA ALA A 358 -21.64 -4.62 4.89
C ALA A 358 -21.42 -3.98 3.52
N ASP A 359 -22.39 -3.21 3.04
CA ASP A 359 -22.33 -2.51 1.75
C ASP A 359 -21.95 -1.04 1.89
N THR A 360 -21.76 -0.55 3.12
CA THR A 360 -21.55 0.87 3.39
C THR A 360 -20.38 1.05 4.36
N LEU A 361 -19.58 2.10 4.15
CA LEU A 361 -18.59 2.57 5.12
C LEU A 361 -18.50 4.10 5.11
N PHE A 362 -17.93 4.65 6.18
CA PHE A 362 -17.81 6.09 6.39
C PHE A 362 -16.35 6.50 6.59
N LEU A 363 -15.98 7.64 6.00
CA LEU A 363 -14.65 8.27 6.12
C LEU A 363 -14.84 9.67 6.68
N HIS A 364 -14.05 10.05 7.69
CA HIS A 364 -14.05 11.41 8.21
C HIS A 364 -13.28 12.38 7.32
N ASN A 365 -12.23 11.88 6.67
CA ASN A 365 -11.44 12.67 5.75
C ASN A 365 -10.92 11.78 4.61
N ILE A 366 -10.78 12.38 3.43
CA ILE A 366 -10.14 11.77 2.27
C ILE A 366 -8.97 12.65 1.90
N HIS A 367 -7.77 12.07 1.90
CA HIS A 367 -6.63 12.70 1.25
C HIS A 367 -6.80 12.56 -0.25
N TRP A 368 -6.96 13.68 -0.94
CA TRP A 368 -6.98 13.73 -2.41
C TRP A 368 -5.57 13.99 -2.92
N ILE A 369 -5.10 13.20 -3.88
CA ILE A 369 -3.75 13.38 -4.44
C ILE A 369 -3.62 14.74 -5.14
N THR A 370 -4.72 15.23 -5.73
CA THR A 370 -4.83 16.58 -6.31
C THR A 370 -4.77 17.70 -5.25
N GLY A 371 -4.99 17.39 -3.97
CA GLY A 371 -5.02 18.34 -2.87
C GLY A 371 -6.36 19.06 -2.69
N CYS A 372 -7.35 18.80 -3.54
CA CYS A 372 -8.66 19.44 -3.50
C CYS A 372 -9.80 18.43 -3.65
N LEU A 373 -10.95 18.77 -3.06
CA LEU A 373 -12.19 18.01 -3.20
C LEU A 373 -12.70 18.10 -4.65
N PRO A 374 -13.20 17.00 -5.24
CA PRO A 374 -13.86 17.07 -6.54
C PRO A 374 -15.08 18.02 -6.51
N PRO A 375 -15.26 18.89 -7.54
CA PRO A 375 -16.29 19.92 -7.53
C PRO A 375 -17.73 19.36 -7.55
N HIS A 376 -17.89 18.12 -8.00
CA HIS A 376 -19.19 17.42 -8.07
C HIS A 376 -19.47 16.57 -6.81
N LEU A 377 -18.70 16.77 -5.74
CA LEU A 377 -18.91 16.12 -4.45
C LEU A 377 -19.35 17.16 -3.42
N GLY A 378 -20.66 17.24 -3.18
CA GLY A 378 -21.31 18.25 -2.34
C GLY A 378 -22.71 18.61 -2.86
N ASN A 379 -23.51 19.33 -2.08
CA ASN A 379 -24.87 19.76 -2.46
C ASN A 379 -25.79 18.62 -2.93
N GLY A 380 -25.71 17.45 -2.29
CA GLY A 380 -26.50 16.26 -2.62
C GLY A 380 -26.02 15.48 -3.85
N GLN A 381 -24.89 15.86 -4.47
CA GLN A 381 -24.28 15.12 -5.57
C GLN A 381 -23.42 13.94 -5.07
N SER A 382 -23.32 12.90 -5.90
CA SER A 382 -22.54 11.71 -5.63
C SER A 382 -21.64 11.34 -6.81
N LEU A 383 -20.50 10.73 -6.53
CA LEU A 383 -19.54 10.29 -7.53
C LEU A 383 -19.54 8.77 -7.68
N ARG A 384 -19.65 8.31 -8.92
CA ARG A 384 -19.43 6.91 -9.26
C ARG A 384 -17.93 6.64 -9.41
N LEU A 385 -17.41 5.68 -8.67
CA LEU A 385 -15.98 5.38 -8.65
C LEU A 385 -15.71 3.92 -8.25
N LYS A 386 -14.44 3.55 -8.19
CA LYS A 386 -14.01 2.25 -7.66
C LYS A 386 -13.24 2.43 -6.36
N CYS A 387 -13.39 1.48 -5.45
CA CYS A 387 -12.69 1.50 -4.17
C CYS A 387 -12.10 0.12 -3.86
N ARG A 388 -11.01 0.12 -3.10
CA ARG A 388 -10.49 -1.07 -2.40
C ARG A 388 -10.22 -0.73 -0.95
N ILE A 389 -10.50 -1.68 -0.06
CA ILE A 389 -10.29 -1.52 1.38
C ILE A 389 -9.12 -2.36 1.91
N ARG A 390 -8.49 -3.15 1.04
CA ARG A 390 -7.29 -3.95 1.32
C ARG A 390 -6.39 -4.02 0.09
N HIS A 391 -5.08 -4.13 0.33
CA HIS A 391 -4.09 -4.33 -0.74
C HIS A 391 -4.36 -5.65 -1.49
N LEU A 392 -4.29 -5.61 -2.82
CA LEU A 392 -4.61 -6.70 -3.75
C LEU A 392 -6.05 -7.24 -3.74
N GLN A 393 -6.95 -6.65 -2.94
CA GLN A 393 -8.39 -6.88 -3.15
C GLN A 393 -8.80 -6.33 -4.52
N PRO A 394 -9.60 -7.07 -5.33
CA PRO A 394 -10.17 -6.51 -6.55
C PRO A 394 -10.93 -5.21 -6.29
N LEU A 395 -10.81 -4.25 -7.19
CA LEU A 395 -11.56 -3.01 -7.12
C LEU A 395 -13.07 -3.28 -7.14
N GLN A 396 -13.81 -2.60 -6.27
CA GLN A 396 -15.25 -2.72 -6.16
C GLN A 396 -15.90 -1.41 -6.60
N ASP A 397 -16.93 -1.53 -7.43
CA ASP A 397 -17.71 -0.37 -7.82
C ASP A 397 -18.53 0.15 -6.63
N CYS A 398 -18.53 1.47 -6.48
CA CYS A 398 -19.21 2.13 -5.38
C CYS A 398 -19.54 3.59 -5.71
N THR A 399 -20.41 4.16 -4.89
CA THR A 399 -20.86 5.54 -4.98
C THR A 399 -20.40 6.28 -3.74
N LEU A 400 -19.65 7.36 -3.95
CA LEU A 400 -19.20 8.28 -2.91
C LEU A 400 -20.18 9.45 -2.79
N SER A 401 -20.65 9.71 -1.58
CA SER A 401 -21.45 10.88 -1.23
C SER A 401 -20.80 11.61 -0.07
N TYR A 402 -21.04 12.92 0.02
CA TYR A 402 -20.57 13.77 1.09
C TYR A 402 -21.77 14.48 1.71
N ASP A 403 -21.99 14.27 3.00
CA ASP A 403 -23.13 14.86 3.70
C ASP A 403 -22.81 16.25 4.28
N ASP A 404 -23.86 16.98 4.66
CA ASP A 404 -23.75 18.31 5.25
C ASP A 404 -23.08 18.30 6.64
N ALA A 405 -22.97 17.12 7.27
CA ALA A 405 -22.26 16.91 8.53
C ALA A 405 -20.75 16.72 8.34
N GLY A 406 -20.26 16.79 7.09
CA GLY A 406 -18.85 16.70 6.76
C GLY A 406 -18.31 15.27 6.72
N THR A 407 -19.18 14.27 6.57
CA THR A 407 -18.79 12.86 6.51
C THR A 407 -18.93 12.32 5.09
N PHE A 408 -17.94 11.56 4.66
CA PHE A 408 -17.98 10.83 3.40
C PHE A 408 -18.61 9.46 3.61
N ARG A 409 -19.58 9.11 2.78
CA ARG A 409 -20.21 7.79 2.75
C ARG A 409 -19.90 7.11 1.43
N LEU A 410 -19.32 5.91 1.50
CA LEU A 410 -19.19 4.99 0.37
C LEU A 410 -20.27 3.92 0.47
N THR A 411 -21.01 3.72 -0.62
CA THR A 411 -21.96 2.62 -0.77
C THR A 411 -21.53 1.75 -1.95
N PHE A 412 -21.26 0.48 -1.68
CA PHE A 412 -20.79 -0.53 -2.62
C PHE A 412 -21.97 -1.25 -3.27
N ASP A 413 -21.82 -1.61 -4.54
CA ASP A 413 -22.84 -2.39 -5.26
C ASP A 413 -22.99 -3.81 -4.71
N LEU A 414 -21.87 -4.38 -4.26
CA LEU A 414 -21.79 -5.71 -3.66
C LEU A 414 -21.28 -5.60 -2.23
N PRO A 415 -21.90 -6.29 -1.25
CA PRO A 415 -21.44 -6.25 0.14
C PRO A 415 -19.99 -6.73 0.29
N LEU A 416 -19.21 -5.99 1.08
CA LEU A 416 -17.82 -6.26 1.38
C LEU A 416 -17.65 -7.08 2.65
N ARG A 417 -16.76 -8.07 2.61
CA ARG A 417 -16.39 -8.87 3.77
C ARG A 417 -15.36 -8.18 4.67
N GLY A 418 -15.71 -7.93 5.93
CA GLY A 418 -14.80 -7.53 7.01
C GLY A 418 -14.29 -6.09 6.94
N ILE A 419 -15.15 -5.13 6.59
CA ILE A 419 -14.83 -3.70 6.67
C ILE A 419 -14.27 -3.39 8.08
N THR A 420 -13.07 -2.83 8.16
CA THR A 420 -12.31 -2.67 9.41
C THR A 420 -11.96 -1.21 9.64
N SER A 421 -12.35 -0.66 10.78
CA SER A 421 -11.98 0.71 11.17
C SER A 421 -10.46 0.90 11.31
N GLY A 422 -9.97 2.05 10.89
CA GLY A 422 -8.54 2.40 10.82
C GLY A 422 -7.81 1.88 9.58
N GLN A 423 -8.30 0.81 8.95
CA GLN A 423 -7.78 0.38 7.63
C GLN A 423 -8.16 1.41 6.56
N GLN A 424 -7.58 1.30 5.38
CA GLN A 424 -7.62 2.37 4.38
C GLN A 424 -8.60 2.04 3.25
N ALA A 425 -9.48 2.98 2.94
CA ALA A 425 -10.28 2.97 1.73
C ALA A 425 -9.58 3.83 0.67
N VAL A 426 -9.18 3.22 -0.45
CA VAL A 426 -8.48 3.90 -1.54
C VAL A 426 -9.37 3.96 -2.76
N LEU A 427 -9.51 5.16 -3.31
CA LEU A 427 -10.44 5.53 -4.37
C LEU A 427 -9.73 5.61 -5.71
N TYR A 428 -10.40 5.11 -6.73
CA TYR A 428 -9.96 5.09 -8.11
C TYR A 428 -11.08 5.58 -9.02
N ASP A 429 -10.74 6.13 -10.17
CA ASP A 429 -11.74 6.45 -11.19
C ASP A 429 -12.51 5.18 -11.66
N PRO A 430 -13.63 5.33 -12.39
CA PRO A 430 -14.42 4.18 -12.87
C PRO A 430 -13.63 3.14 -13.69
N SER A 431 -12.59 3.55 -14.42
CA SER A 431 -11.72 2.61 -15.14
C SER A 431 -10.82 1.79 -14.19
N GLY A 432 -10.56 2.30 -12.98
CA GLY A 432 -9.64 1.73 -12.00
C GLY A 432 -8.17 2.10 -12.24
N LEU A 433 -7.88 3.00 -13.17
CA LEU A 433 -6.53 3.35 -13.57
C LEU A 433 -5.94 4.50 -12.74
N VAL A 434 -6.72 5.55 -12.49
CA VAL A 434 -6.29 6.76 -11.79
C VAL A 434 -6.60 6.61 -10.32
N CYS A 435 -5.56 6.63 -9.48
CA CYS A 435 -5.72 6.67 -8.04
C CYS A 435 -6.04 8.11 -7.63
N LEU A 436 -7.18 8.31 -7.00
CA LEU A 436 -7.67 9.63 -6.60
C LEU A 436 -7.15 10.02 -5.21
N GLY A 437 -6.81 9.02 -4.40
CA GLY A 437 -6.41 9.17 -3.01
C GLY A 437 -7.17 8.20 -2.10
N GLY A 438 -7.28 8.52 -0.82
CA GLY A 438 -7.93 7.64 0.14
C GLY A 438 -7.89 8.16 1.56
N GLY A 439 -8.46 7.39 2.49
CA GLY A 439 -8.48 7.74 3.90
C GLY A 439 -8.79 6.56 4.80
N PRO A 440 -8.52 6.71 6.11
CA PRO A 440 -8.84 5.69 7.10
C PRO A 440 -10.36 5.55 7.22
N ILE A 441 -10.82 4.30 7.20
CA ILE A 441 -12.21 3.91 7.49
C ILE A 441 -12.51 4.32 8.92
N GLY A 442 -13.44 5.26 9.10
CA GLY A 442 -13.92 5.66 10.42
C GLY A 442 -14.77 4.53 10.99
N THR A 443 -15.90 4.25 10.33
CA THR A 443 -16.84 3.21 10.74
C THR A 443 -17.36 2.42 9.55
N ARG A 444 -17.71 1.16 9.80
CA ARG A 444 -18.56 0.39 8.88
C ARG A 444 -20.02 0.80 9.06
N GLY A 445 -20.81 0.67 8.00
CA GLY A 445 -22.26 0.65 8.09
C GLY A 445 -22.78 -0.62 8.78
N PRO A 446 -24.11 -0.72 8.96
CA PRO A 446 -24.72 -1.92 9.50
C PRO A 446 -24.40 -3.12 8.60
N SER A 447 -24.13 -4.26 9.23
CA SER A 447 -23.93 -5.53 8.55
C SER A 447 -25.27 -6.08 8.05
N LEU A 448 -25.21 -7.01 7.10
CA LEU A 448 -26.42 -7.70 6.63
C LEU A 448 -27.16 -8.37 7.79
N PHE A 449 -26.45 -8.91 8.77
CA PHE A 449 -27.03 -9.50 9.98
C PHE A 449 -27.78 -8.49 10.85
N GLU A 450 -27.17 -7.33 11.12
CA GLU A 450 -27.81 -6.26 11.91
C GLU A 450 -29.04 -5.68 11.21
N MET A 451 -29.09 -5.74 9.88
CA MET A 451 -30.25 -5.36 9.08
C MET A 451 -31.30 -6.48 8.96
N GLY A 452 -31.04 -7.68 9.47
CA GLY A 452 -31.91 -8.84 9.28
C GLY A 452 -31.99 -9.33 7.82
N LEU A 453 -30.98 -9.02 7.01
CA LEU A 453 -30.90 -9.40 5.61
C LEU A 453 -30.14 -10.72 5.43
N PRO A 454 -30.59 -11.61 4.51
CA PRO A 454 -29.87 -12.83 4.18
C PRO A 454 -28.61 -12.52 3.36
N MET A 455 -27.75 -13.53 3.19
CA MET A 455 -26.64 -13.43 2.23
C MET A 455 -27.20 -13.29 0.80
N PRO A 456 -26.73 -12.31 0.00
CA PRO A 456 -27.05 -12.24 -1.41
C PRO A 456 -26.37 -13.39 -2.19
N GLN A 457 -26.81 -13.61 -3.43
CA GLN A 457 -26.18 -14.59 -4.34
C GLN A 457 -24.74 -14.21 -4.71
N GLU A 458 -24.48 -12.92 -4.81
CA GLU A 458 -23.17 -12.36 -5.17
C GLU A 458 -22.69 -11.44 -4.06
N VAL A 459 -21.40 -11.56 -3.74
CA VAL A 459 -20.70 -10.67 -2.81
C VAL A 459 -19.36 -10.29 -3.39
N ALA A 460 -18.82 -9.17 -2.90
CA ALA A 460 -17.52 -8.73 -3.31
C ALA A 460 -16.43 -9.74 -2.89
N PRO A 461 -15.45 -10.02 -3.75
CA PRO A 461 -14.35 -10.92 -3.43
C PRO A 461 -13.51 -10.36 -2.27
N ALA A 462 -13.20 -11.22 -1.29
CA ALA A 462 -12.41 -10.83 -0.13
C ALA A 462 -10.90 -10.72 -0.44
N GLY A 463 -10.44 -11.24 -1.59
CA GLY A 463 -9.06 -11.17 -2.06
C GLY A 463 -8.89 -11.65 -3.50
N HIS A 464 -7.67 -11.53 -4.06
CA HIS A 464 -7.39 -11.82 -5.47
C HIS A 464 -7.69 -13.27 -5.91
N ASN A 465 -7.58 -14.23 -4.98
CA ASN A 465 -7.88 -15.65 -5.23
C ASN A 465 -9.29 -16.05 -4.82
N ASP A 466 -10.09 -15.12 -4.29
CA ASP A 466 -11.45 -15.36 -3.85
C ASP A 466 -12.40 -15.15 -5.05
N ARG A 467 -12.93 -16.25 -5.59
CA ARG A 467 -13.91 -16.22 -6.68
C ARG A 467 -15.32 -16.24 -6.07
N SER A 468 -15.70 -15.19 -5.37
CA SER A 468 -16.92 -15.14 -4.56
C SER A 468 -18.21 -15.15 -5.41
N VAL A 469 -18.53 -16.31 -5.97
CA VAL A 469 -19.89 -16.72 -6.33
C VAL A 469 -20.32 -17.67 -5.22
N LEU A 470 -21.33 -17.29 -4.43
CA LEU A 470 -21.89 -18.18 -3.43
C LEU A 470 -22.80 -19.15 -4.18
N SER A 471 -22.29 -20.35 -4.51
CA SER A 471 -23.13 -21.40 -5.08
C SER A 471 -24.18 -21.77 -4.03
N MET A 472 -25.44 -21.38 -4.27
CA MET A 472 -26.57 -21.91 -3.51
C MET A 472 -26.66 -23.41 -3.80
N SER A 473 -26.27 -24.26 -2.85
CA SER A 473 -26.77 -25.63 -2.84
C SER A 473 -28.26 -25.54 -2.51
N SER A 474 -29.08 -25.82 -3.52
CA SER A 474 -30.54 -26.03 -3.43
C SER A 474 -30.94 -26.99 -2.32
#